data_AF-C3YPG0-F1
#
_entry.id   AF-C3YPG0-F1
#
_cell.length_a   1.000
_cell.length_b   1.000
_cell.length_c   1.000
_cell.angle_alpha   90.00
_cell.angle_beta   90.00
_cell.angle_gamma   90.00
#
_symmetry.space_group_name_H-M   'P 1'
#
loop_
_entity.id
_entity.type
_entity.pdbx_description
1 polymer ?
#
loop_
_entity_poly.entity_id
_entity_poly.type
_entity_poly.pdbx_seq_one_letter_code
_entity_poly.pdbx_strand_id
1 'polypeptide(L)' 'MAARRSQLQKQVLSLYKQFLGLSKDKPGLANHVRAEFKKNAQLPKSDVLRIEFLIRRGTRQLQTLRTTSVQQVGSFEKGT' A
#
# COMPACT_ATOMS: atom_id res chain seq x y z
N MET A 1 22.12 -16.83 -6.29
CA MET A 1 21.67 -17.04 -4.89
C MET A 1 20.66 -15.96 -4.52
N ALA A 2 19.44 -16.32 -4.11
CA ALA A 2 18.45 -15.34 -3.67
C ALA A 2 18.86 -14.76 -2.31
N ALA A 3 19.21 -13.47 -2.26
CA ALA A 3 19.56 -12.81 -1.00
C ALA A 3 18.38 -12.91 0.00
N ARG A 4 18.65 -13.39 1.22
CA ARG A 4 17.66 -13.51 2.29
C ARG A 4 17.13 -12.13 2.65
N ARG A 5 15.87 -11.86 2.31
CA ARG A 5 15.23 -10.57 2.61
C ARG A 5 14.95 -10.43 4.11
N SER A 6 15.23 -9.26 4.66
CA SER A 6 14.86 -8.94 6.05
C SER A 6 13.35 -8.97 6.21
N GLN A 7 12.87 -9.13 7.45
CA GLN A 7 11.43 -9.15 7.73
C GLN A 7 10.76 -7.83 7.30
N LEU A 8 11.45 -6.69 7.52
CA LEU A 8 11.00 -5.37 7.06
C LEU A 8 10.86 -5.31 5.54
N GLN A 9 11.82 -5.84 4.78
CA GLN A 9 11.72 -5.88 3.32
C GLN A 9 10.52 -6.70 2.86
N LYS A 10 10.22 -7.82 3.53
CA LYS A 10 9.01 -8.62 3.24
C LYS A 10 7.73 -7.82 3.53
N GLN A 11 7.69 -7.08 4.63
CA GLN A 11 6.56 -6.21 4.97
C GLN A 11 6.35 -5.11 3.93
N VAL A 12 7.41 -4.41 3.51
CA VAL A 12 7.34 -3.38 2.45
C VAL A 12 6.80 -3.98 1.15
N LEU A 13 7.31 -5.13 0.72
CA LEU A 13 6.87 -5.78 -0.52
C LEU A 13 5.43 -6.29 -0.43
N SER A 14 5.01 -6.81 0.72
CA SER A 14 3.62 -7.20 0.96
C SER A 14 2.70 -5.99 0.87
N LEU A 15 3.06 -4.88 1.51
CA LEU A 15 2.29 -3.63 1.48
C LEU A 15 2.16 -3.10 0.05
N TYR A 16 3.25 -3.09 -0.72
CA TYR A 16 3.25 -2.68 -2.13
C TYR A 16 2.28 -3.53 -2.98
N LYS A 17 2.32 -4.86 -2.84
CA LYS A 17 1.41 -5.76 -3.57
C LYS A 17 -0.05 -5.50 -3.22
N GLN A 18 -0.35 -5.22 -1.95
CA GLN A 18 -1.72 -4.92 -1.53
C GLN A 18 -2.25 -3.62 -2.13
N PHE A 19 -1.43 -2.57 -2.20
CA PHE A 19 -1.79 -1.33 -2.90
C PHE A 19 -1.99 -1.55 -4.40
N LEU A 20 -1.13 -2.35 -5.05
CA LEU A 20 -1.32 -2.69 -6.45
C LEU A 20 -2.62 -3.47 -6.69
N GLY A 21 -3.00 -4.34 -5.75
CA GLY A 21 -4.30 -5.03 -5.77
C GLY A 21 -5.47 -4.05 -5.85
N LEU A 22 -5.52 -3.07 -4.93
CA LEU A 22 -6.58 -2.05 -4.91
C LEU A 22 -6.53 -1.10 -6.12
N SER A 23 -5.36 -0.95 -6.74
CA SER A 23 -5.21 -0.10 -7.92
C SER A 23 -5.79 -0.70 -9.20
N LYS A 24 -6.10 -2.01 -9.23
CA LYS A 24 -6.80 -2.62 -10.36
C LYS A 24 -8.19 -2.01 -10.56
N ASP A 25 -8.84 -1.64 -9.47
CA ASP A 25 -10.19 -1.10 -9.47
C ASP A 25 -10.22 0.45 -9.55
N LYS A 26 -9.04 1.10 -9.57
CA LYS A 26 -8.91 2.57 -9.53
C LYS A 26 -7.84 3.06 -10.53
N PRO A 27 -8.23 3.56 -11.72
CA PRO A 27 -7.27 4.09 -12.68
C PRO A 27 -6.48 5.26 -12.07
N GLY A 28 -5.16 5.31 -12.34
CA GLY A 28 -4.25 6.33 -11.80
C GLY A 28 -3.61 5.99 -10.45
N LEU A 29 -4.28 5.19 -9.59
CA LEU A 29 -3.72 4.82 -8.28
C LEU A 29 -2.42 4.01 -8.42
N ALA A 30 -2.34 3.12 -9.41
CA ALA A 30 -1.16 2.27 -9.64
C ALA A 30 0.11 3.10 -9.91
N ASN A 31 -0.03 4.18 -10.68
CA ASN A 31 1.09 5.06 -11.02
C ASN A 31 1.53 5.88 -9.80
N HIS A 32 0.58 6.40 -9.03
CA HIS A 32 0.87 7.10 -7.79
C HIS A 32 1.58 6.19 -6.78
N VAL A 33 1.07 4.97 -6.55
CA VAL A 33 1.70 3.97 -5.67
C VAL A 33 3.12 3.65 -6.13
N ARG A 34 3.33 3.37 -7.42
CA ARG A 34 4.67 3.09 -7.96
C ARG A 34 5.63 4.25 -7.74
N ALA A 35 5.20 5.48 -7.99
CA ALA A 35 6.02 6.68 -7.80
C ALA A 35 6.42 6.86 -6.34
N GLU A 36 5.47 6.72 -5.40
CA GLU A 36 5.74 6.86 -3.97
C GLU A 36 6.68 5.76 -3.44
N PHE A 37 6.47 4.49 -3.82
CA PHE A 37 7.38 3.41 -3.42
C PHE A 37 8.78 3.58 -4.04
N LYS A 38 8.88 4.04 -5.29
CA LYS A 38 10.16 4.34 -5.95
C LYS A 38 10.90 5.48 -5.27
N LYS A 39 10.19 6.53 -4.86
CA LYS A 39 10.74 7.66 -4.10
C LYS A 39 11.34 7.20 -2.78
N ASN A 40 10.59 6.39 -2.02
CA ASN A 40 11.04 5.89 -0.72
C ASN A 40 12.08 4.75 -0.82
N ALA A 41 12.23 4.09 -1.98
CA ALA A 41 13.27 3.09 -2.20
C ALA A 41 14.70 3.68 -2.18
N GLN A 42 14.83 5.01 -2.27
CA GLN A 42 16.10 5.72 -2.11
C GLN A 42 16.54 5.86 -0.65
N LEU A 43 15.68 5.52 0.32
CA LEU A 43 16.04 5.57 1.73
C LEU A 43 17.13 4.53 2.05
N PRO A 44 18.12 4.88 2.87
CA PRO A 44 19.08 3.92 3.37
C PRO A 44 18.39 2.77 4.09
N LYS A 45 18.82 1.53 3.81
CA LYS A 45 18.27 0.33 4.49
C LYS A 45 18.50 0.34 6.01
N SER A 46 19.46 1.14 6.47
CA SER A 46 19.79 1.37 7.88
C SER A 46 18.79 2.30 8.59
N ASP A 47 18.00 3.08 7.86
CA ASP A 47 16.98 3.97 8.44
C ASP A 47 15.71 3.18 8.80
N VAL A 48 15.88 2.26 9.74
CA VAL A 48 14.85 1.30 10.15
C VAL A 48 13.62 2.02 10.71
N LEU A 49 13.82 3.05 11.55
CA LEU A 49 12.72 3.80 12.17
C LEU A 49 11.85 4.49 11.12
N ARG A 50 12.46 5.10 10.10
CA ARG A 50 11.71 5.73 9.02
C ARG A 50 10.96 4.73 8.17
N ILE A 51 11.59 3.60 7.84
CA ILE A 51 10.96 2.51 7.08
C ILE A 51 9.74 1.98 7.84
N GLU A 52 9.87 1.71 9.13
CA GLU A 52 8.77 1.26 9.96
C GLU A 52 7.63 2.27 10.06
N PHE A 53 7.97 3.55 10.24
CA PHE A 53 6.98 4.62 10.24
C PHE A 53 6.17 4.63 8.93
N LEU A 54 6.84 4.50 7.79
CA LEU A 54 6.19 4.45 6.48
C LEU A 54 5.33 3.19 6.32
N ILE A 55 5.77 2.04 6.81
CA ILE A 55 4.96 0.80 6.83
C ILE A 55 3.68 1.01 7.64
N ARG A 56 3.78 1.56 8.86
CA ARG A 56 2.62 1.84 9.73
C ARG A 56 1.66 2.81 9.07
N ARG A 57 2.18 3.92 8.50
CA ARG A 57 1.39 4.92 7.78
C ARG A 57 0.68 4.32 6.56
N GLY A 58 1.39 3.58 5.72
CA GLY A 58 0.83 2.97 4.52
C GLY A 58 -0.20 1.89 4.85
N THR A 59 0.01 1.12 5.92
CA THR A 59 -0.98 0.14 6.41
C THR A 59 -2.29 0.82 6.82
N ARG A 60 -2.21 1.94 7.55
CA ARG A 60 -3.40 2.73 7.91
C ARG A 60 -4.13 3.25 6.67
N GLN A 61 -3.40 3.81 5.71
CA GLN A 61 -3.99 4.27 4.43
C GLN A 61 -4.66 3.14 3.66
N LEU A 62 -4.04 1.96 3.60
CA LEU A 62 -4.60 0.78 2.96
C LEU A 62 -5.92 0.35 3.62
N GLN A 63 -5.97 0.34 4.96
CA GLN A 63 -7.18 0.04 5.71
C GLN A 63 -8.30 1.04 5.40
N THR A 64 -8.00 2.35 5.41
CA THR A 64 -8.97 3.39 5.05
C THR A 64 -9.50 3.21 3.63
N LEU A 65 -8.62 2.94 2.66
CA LEU A 65 -9.04 2.73 1.27
C LEU A 65 -9.93 1.50 1.11
N ARG A 66 -9.68 0.43 1.87
CA ARG A 66 -10.53 -0.77 1.90
C ARG A 66 -11.89 -0.48 2.53
N THR A 67 -11.93 0.23 3.66
CA THR A 67 -13.21 0.56 4.31
C THR A 67 -14.07 1.45 3.44
N THR A 68 -13.49 2.46 2.77
CA THR A 68 -14.23 3.32 1.85
C THR A 68 -14.73 2.54 0.62
N SER A 69 -13.93 1.62 0.06
CA SER A 69 -14.42 0.78 -1.04
C SER A 69 -15.56 -0.15 -0.61
N VAL A 70 -15.53 -0.70 0.60
CA VAL A 70 -16.61 -1.56 1.11
C VAL A 70 -17.89 -0.74 1.33
N GLN A 71 -17.78 0.50 1.80
CA GLN A 71 -18.95 1.37 1.98
C GLN A 71 -19.61 1.79 0.66
N GLN A 72 -18.85 2.06 -0.41
CA GLN A 72 -19.43 2.35 -1.73
C GLN A 72 -20.17 1.16 -2.34
N VAL A 73 -19.74 -0.08 -2.07
CA VAL A 73 -20.44 -1.29 -2.53
C VAL A 73 -21.70 -1.57 -1.69
N GLY A 74 -21.86 -0.94 -0.52
CA GLY A 74 -23.02 -1.12 0.37
C GLY A 74 -24.22 -0.21 0.09
N SER A 75 -24.09 0.80 -0.78
CA SER A 75 -25.21 1.64 -1.21
C SER A 75 -25.85 1.08 -2.48
N PHE A 76 -26.45 -0.10 -2.39
CA PHE A 76 -27.41 -0.52 -3.40
C PHE A 76 -28.72 0.23 -3.15
N GLU A 77 -29.14 0.94 -4.19
CA GLU A 77 -30.34 1.75 -4.27
C GLU A 77 -31.57 0.99 -3.74
N LYS A 78 -32.25 1.57 -2.75
CA LYS A 78 -33.71 1.41 -2.65
C LYS A 78 -34.32 2.59 -3.38
N GLY A 79 -34.28 2.51 -4.71
CA GLY A 79 -35.10 3.32 -5.59
C GLY A 79 -36.57 2.93 -5.39
N THR A 80 -37.38 3.97 -5.23
CA THR A 80 -38.84 4.07 -5.13
C THR A 80 -39.63 3.13 -6.04
#